data_AF-A0A9X4LC78-F1
#
_entry.id   AF-A0A9X4LC78-F1
#
_cell.length_a   1.000
_cell.length_b   1.000
_cell.length_c   1.000
_cell.angle_alpha   90.00
_cell.angle_beta   90.00
_cell.angle_gamma   90.00
#
_symmetry.space_group_name_H-M   'P 1'
#
loop_
_entity.id
_entity.type
_entity.pdbx_description
1 polymer ?
#
loop_
_entity_poly.entity_id
_entity_poly.type
_entity_poly.pdbx_seq_one_letter_code
_entity_poly.pdbx_strand_id
1 'polypeptide(L)' 'MKRSSYLRRQSSLIISMIIFVIFIIVDINVLINKHQVVPVLLSSISLIIFIMLFAVAFFKCITNYKRQS' A
#
# COMPACT_ATOMS: atom_id res chain seq x y z
N MET A 1 13.49 -10.86 23.56
CA MET A 1 13.65 -9.76 22.56
C MET A 1 12.95 -9.98 21.20
N LYS A 2 12.68 -11.22 20.72
CA LYS A 2 12.09 -11.47 19.37
C LYS A 2 10.63 -11.01 19.16
N ARG A 3 9.82 -10.91 20.22
CA ARG A 3 8.39 -10.53 20.13
C ARG A 3 8.18 -9.02 19.91
N SER A 4 9.04 -8.19 20.49
CA SER A 4 9.00 -6.72 20.34
C SER A 4 9.41 -6.28 18.93
N SER A 5 10.43 -6.92 18.33
CA SER A 5 10.84 -6.63 16.95
C SER A 5 9.79 -7.09 15.92
N TYR A 6 9.07 -8.18 16.19
CA TYR A 6 7.95 -8.63 15.38
C TYR A 6 6.80 -7.63 15.38
N LEU A 7 6.31 -7.23 16.57
CA LEU A 7 5.21 -6.27 16.70
C LEU A 7 5.55 -4.96 15.97
N ARG A 8 6.79 -4.47 16.13
CA ARG A 8 7.26 -3.27 15.44
C ARG A 8 7.27 -3.41 13.91
N ARG A 9 7.67 -4.58 13.37
CA ARG A 9 7.60 -4.86 11.93
C ARG A 9 6.18 -4.96 11.41
N GLN A 10 5.28 -5.61 12.15
CA GLN A 10 3.89 -5.76 11.73
C GLN A 10 3.13 -4.43 11.81
N SER A 11 3.32 -3.63 12.86
CA SER A 11 2.78 -2.27 12.94
C SER A 11 3.28 -1.40 11.79
N SER A 12 4.57 -1.47 11.46
CA SER A 12 5.12 -0.73 10.31
C SER A 12 4.49 -1.16 8.99
N LEU A 13 4.27 -2.46 8.77
CA LEU A 13 3.60 -2.96 7.57
C LEU A 13 2.15 -2.47 7.48
N ILE A 14 1.41 -2.51 8.58
CA ILE A 14 0.03 -2.02 8.64
C ILE A 14 -0.03 -0.51 8.33
N ILE A 15 0.87 0.29 8.93
CA ILE A 15 0.95 1.73 8.66
C ILE A 15 1.26 1.98 7.17
N SER A 16 2.22 1.27 6.59
CA SER A 16 2.51 1.37 5.15
C SER A 16 1.30 1.01 4.27
N MET A 17 0.54 -0.01 4.64
CA MET A 17 -0.66 -0.41 3.91
C MET A 17 -1.75 0.67 3.96
N ILE A 18 -1.97 1.31 5.12
CA ILE A 18 -2.91 2.43 5.25
C ILE A 18 -2.49 3.59 4.33
N ILE A 19 -1.20 3.92 4.32
CA ILE A 19 -0.65 4.97 3.46
C ILE A 19 -0.89 4.65 1.98
N PHE A 20 -0.63 3.41 1.54
CA PHE A 20 -0.87 3.01 0.15
C PHE A 20 -2.35 3.10 -0.23
N VAL A 21 -3.27 2.73 0.66
CA VAL A 21 -4.72 2.87 0.42
C VAL A 21 -5.11 4.34 0.22
N ILE A 22 -4.56 5.25 1.01
CA ILE A 22 -4.82 6.69 0.85
C ILE A 22 -4.38 7.16 -0.54
N PHE A 23 -3.17 6.78 -0.99
CA PHE A 23 -2.68 7.14 -2.32
C PHE A 23 -3.54 6.55 -3.45
N ILE A 24 -3.97 5.29 -3.32
CA ILE A 24 -4.89 4.64 -4.26
C ILE A 24 -6.20 5.45 -4.39
N ILE A 25 -6.78 5.89 -3.27
CA ILE A 25 -8.01 6.69 -3.26
C ILE A 25 -7.77 8.04 -3.97
N VAL A 26 -6.64 8.69 -3.70
CA VAL A 26 -6.28 9.97 -4.33
C VAL A 26 -6.13 9.80 -5.84
N ASP A 27 -5.43 8.77 -6.29
CA ASP A 27 -5.23 8.50 -7.72
C ASP A 27 -6.55 8.18 -8.43
N ILE A 28 -7.42 7.36 -7.82
CA ILE A 28 -8.76 7.10 -8.35
C ILE A 28 -9.57 8.40 -8.46
N ASN A 29 -9.51 9.27 -7.43
CA ASN A 29 -10.21 10.54 -7.43
C ASN A 29 -9.70 11.48 -8.55
N VAL A 30 -8.40 11.49 -8.81
CA VAL A 30 -7.82 12.23 -9.94
C VAL A 30 -8.29 11.65 -11.26
N LEU A 31 -8.28 10.32 -11.43
CA LEU A 31 -8.73 9.67 -12.66
C LEU A 31 -10.21 9.92 -12.97
N ILE A 32 -11.05 10.03 -11.94
CA ILE A 32 -12.49 10.31 -12.10
C ILE A 32 -12.74 11.80 -12.40
N ASN A 33 -12.09 12.70 -11.67
CA ASN A 33 -12.46 14.12 -11.67
C ASN A 33 -11.56 15.01 -12.55
N LYS A 34 -10.41 14.51 -13.02
CA LYS A 34 -9.51 15.25 -13.90
C LYS A 34 -9.49 14.57 -15.27
N HIS A 35 -9.68 15.37 -16.31
CA HIS A 35 -9.61 14.93 -17.71
C HIS A 35 -8.39 15.46 -18.46
N GLN A 36 -7.45 16.10 -17.74
CA GLN A 36 -6.18 16.53 -18.32
C GLN A 36 -5.26 15.31 -18.49
N VAL A 37 -4.61 15.21 -19.64
CA VAL A 37 -3.78 14.05 -20.02
C VAL A 37 -2.65 13.78 -19.01
N VAL A 38 -1.95 14.83 -18.57
CA VAL A 38 -0.80 14.72 -17.65
C VAL A 38 -1.17 14.13 -16.28
N PRO A 39 -2.13 14.69 -15.51
CA PRO A 39 -2.50 14.13 -14.21
C PRO A 39 -3.10 12.73 -14.33
N VAL A 40 -3.84 12.43 -15.40
CA VAL A 40 -4.38 11.08 -15.66
C VAL A 40 -3.26 10.07 -15.89
N LEU A 41 -2.25 10.40 -16.70
CA LEU A 41 -1.10 9.53 -16.94
C LEU A 41 -0.31 9.29 -15.65
N LEU A 42 -0.01 10.36 -14.90
CA LEU A 42 0.74 10.26 -13.65
C LEU A 42 -0.01 9.40 -12.63
N SER A 43 -1.32 9.66 -12.41
CA SER A 43 -2.15 8.90 -11.48
C SER A 43 -2.37 7.46 -11.93
N SER A 44 -2.43 7.17 -13.23
CA SER A 44 -2.52 5.78 -13.71
C SER A 44 -1.25 4.99 -13.37
N ILE A 45 -0.07 5.58 -13.60
CA ILE A 45 1.22 4.93 -13.33
C ILE A 45 1.41 4.75 -11.82
N SER A 46 1.15 5.79 -11.02
CA SER A 46 1.27 5.70 -9.56
C SER A 46 0.27 4.71 -8.96
N LEU A 47 -0.96 4.65 -9.47
CA LEU A 47 -1.97 3.69 -9.02
C LEU A 47 -1.48 2.25 -9.18
N ILE A 48 -0.90 1.91 -10.34
CA ILE A 48 -0.32 0.59 -10.59
C ILE A 48 0.79 0.28 -9.57
N ILE A 49 1.69 1.24 -9.32
CA ILE A 49 2.79 1.07 -8.37
C ILE A 49 2.25 0.84 -6.94
N PHE A 50 1.29 1.63 -6.48
CA PHE A 50 0.73 1.49 -5.14
C PHE A 50 -0.05 0.19 -4.95
N ILE A 51 -0.75 -0.30 -5.98
CA ILE A 51 -1.39 -1.62 -5.96
C ILE A 51 -0.35 -2.73 -5.81
N MET A 52 0.75 -2.69 -6.58
CA MET A 52 1.82 -3.68 -6.45
C MET A 52 2.48 -3.65 -5.05
N LEU A 53 2.78 -2.45 -4.53
CA LEU A 53 3.35 -2.28 -3.20
C LEU A 53 2.40 -2.78 -2.10
N PHE A 54 1.10 -2.52 -2.24
CA PHE A 54 0.07 -3.02 -1.33
C PHE A 54 0.00 -4.55 -1.35
N ALA A 55 0.01 -5.18 -2.52
CA ALA A 55 0.00 -6.64 -2.64
C ALA A 55 1.24 -7.27 -1.98
N VAL A 56 2.43 -6.70 -2.18
CA VAL A 56 3.67 -7.16 -1.53
C VAL A 56 3.60 -6.99 -0.02
N ALA A 57 3.11 -5.85 0.48
CA ALA A 57 2.97 -5.60 1.91
C ALA A 57 1.94 -6.54 2.56
N PHE A 58 0.82 -6.80 1.88
CA PHE A 58 -0.21 -7.74 2.31
C PHE A 58 0.33 -9.17 2.39
N PHE A 59 1.04 -9.61 1.36
CA PHE A 59 1.67 -10.94 1.36
C PHE A 59 2.66 -11.08 2.53
N LYS A 60 3.52 -10.08 2.74
CA LYS A 60 4.44 -10.06 3.89
C LYS A 60 3.71 -10.05 5.23
N CYS A 61 2.58 -9.36 5.33
CA CYS A 61 1.74 -9.36 6.53
C CYS A 61 1.19 -10.77 6.82
N ILE A 62 0.63 -11.45 5.81
CA ILE A 62 0.12 -12.82 5.93
C ILE A 62 1.24 -13.81 6.26
N THR A 63 2.38 -13.74 5.56
CA THR A 63 3.51 -14.65 5.81
C THR A 63 4.06 -14.47 7.22
N ASN A 64 4.18 -13.22 7.69
CA ASN A 64 4.63 -12.94 9.06
C ASN A 64 3.64 -13.46 10.10
N TYR A 65 2.34 -13.33 9.85
CA TYR A 65 1.29 -13.88 10.73
C TYR A 65 1.35 -15.42 10.77
N LYS A 66 1.42 -16.09 9.62
CA LYS A 66 1.50 -17.57 9.53
C LYS A 66 2.76 -18.14 10.18
N ARG A 67 3.89 -17.44 10.16
CA ARG A 67 5.16 -17.90 10.75
C ARG A 67 5.18 -17.81 12.28
N GLN A 68 4.17 -17.17 12.87
CA GLN A 68 4.02 -17.02 14.32
C GLN A 68 2.92 -17.92 14.91
N SER A 69 1.98 -18.41 14.08
CA SER A 69 1.03 -19.46 14.45
C SER A 69 1.69 -20.83 14.49
#